data_AF-A0A4R2LX68-F1
#
_entry.id   AF-A0A4R2LX68-F1
#
_cell.length_a   1.000
_cell.length_b   1.000
_cell.length_c   1.000
_cell.angle_alpha   90.00
_cell.angle_beta   90.00
_cell.angle_gamma   90.00
#
_symmetry.space_group_name_H-M   'P 1'
#
loop_
_entity.id
_entity.type
_entity.pdbx_description
1 polymer ?
#
loop_
_entity_poly.entity_id
_entity_poly.type
_entity_poly.pdbx_seq_one_letter_code
_entity_poly.pdbx_strand_id
1 'polypeptide(L)'
;MKSFKGAAIHLNGKKTAIRASELAGWLKLQPFCGLPAKAAVITGSDWQERIKDRTGIVYFEDYWARQGETATPTGDHIDLWDGSGLTYSVVNRVRRMGVQQLRWLPWPLDGLNFSDLAASRQILFWEIK
;
A
#
# COMPACT_ATOMS: atom_id res chain seq x y z
N MET A 1 -4.53 11.45 14.61
CA MET A 1 -3.05 11.36 14.48
C MET A 1 -2.27 12.09 15.60
N LYS A 2 -2.81 12.24 16.83
CA LYS A 2 -2.08 12.97 17.91
C LYS A 2 -0.74 12.31 18.29
N SER A 3 -0.69 10.97 18.30
CA SER A 3 0.50 10.18 18.61
C SER A 3 1.41 9.90 17.41
N PHE A 4 1.06 10.34 16.20
CA PHE A 4 1.86 10.11 15.00
C PHE A 4 3.10 11.02 15.00
N LYS A 5 4.29 10.43 14.93
CA LYS A 5 5.58 11.14 14.99
C LYS A 5 6.32 11.21 13.65
N GLY A 6 5.78 10.61 12.58
CA GLY A 6 6.38 10.65 11.26
C GLY A 6 6.21 11.99 10.53
N ALA A 7 6.78 12.06 9.33
CA ALA A 7 6.64 13.15 8.38
C ALA A 7 5.17 13.36 8.01
N ALA A 8 4.73 14.61 8.10
CA ALA A 8 3.35 15.00 7.87
C ALA A 8 3.26 16.43 7.36
N ILE A 9 2.16 16.71 6.67
CA ILE A 9 1.72 18.06 6.29
C ILE A 9 0.42 18.42 7.01
N HIS A 10 0.01 19.69 6.97
CA HIS A 10 -1.33 20.10 7.36
C HIS A 10 -2.18 20.27 6.11
N LEU A 11 -3.19 19.41 5.97
CA LEU A 11 -4.17 19.49 4.89
C LEU A 11 -5.51 19.87 5.52
N ASN A 12 -6.08 21.02 5.15
CA ASN A 12 -7.34 21.55 5.71
C ASN A 12 -7.33 21.60 7.26
N GLY A 13 -6.23 22.06 7.84
CA GLY A 13 -6.04 22.11 9.29
C GLY A 13 -5.83 20.76 9.99
N LYS A 14 -5.76 19.64 9.23
CA LYS A 14 -5.53 18.29 9.78
C LYS A 14 -4.12 17.79 9.46
N LYS A 15 -3.40 17.32 10.48
CA LYS A 15 -2.12 16.61 10.31
C LYS A 15 -2.35 15.36 9.47
N THR A 16 -1.63 15.23 8.37
CA THR A 16 -1.77 14.17 7.34
C THR A 16 -0.41 13.55 7.05
N ALA A 17 -0.30 12.22 7.19
CA ALA A 17 0.95 11.50 7.00
C ALA A 17 1.30 11.45 5.50
N ILE A 18 2.59 11.56 5.18
CA ILE A 18 3.06 11.58 3.78
C ILE A 18 4.01 10.44 3.43
N ARG A 19 4.26 9.51 4.36
CA ARG A 19 5.11 8.34 4.18
C ARG A 19 4.37 7.08 4.62
N ALA A 20 4.24 6.12 3.70
CA ALA A 20 3.47 4.90 3.92
C ALA A 20 4.10 4.00 5.01
N SER A 21 5.42 3.82 5.01
CA SER A 21 6.16 3.06 6.05
C SER A 21 5.96 3.62 7.45
N GLU A 22 6.05 4.94 7.62
CA GLU A 22 5.83 5.57 8.93
C GLU A 22 4.38 5.45 9.38
N LEU A 23 3.41 5.55 8.46
CA LEU A 23 2.00 5.34 8.75
C LEU A 23 1.72 3.88 9.18
N ALA A 24 2.28 2.90 8.46
CA ALA A 24 2.22 1.49 8.82
C ALA A 24 2.84 1.21 10.20
N GLY A 25 3.99 1.84 10.49
CA GLY A 25 4.62 1.78 11.82
C GLY A 25 3.73 2.32 12.93
N TRP A 26 2.99 3.41 12.68
CA TRP A 26 2.03 3.96 13.63
C TRP A 26 0.80 3.09 13.83
N LEU A 27 0.30 2.42 12.77
CA LEU A 27 -0.82 1.48 12.88
C LEU A 27 -0.49 0.28 13.78
N LYS A 28 0.77 -0.16 13.85
CA LYS A 28 1.22 -1.21 14.79
C LYS A 28 1.02 -0.81 16.28
N LEU A 29 0.88 0.48 16.58
CA LEU A 29 0.61 0.99 17.92
C LEU A 29 -0.87 0.97 18.30
N GLN A 30 -1.74 0.43 17.43
CA GLN A 30 -3.18 0.40 17.61
C GLN A 30 -3.81 1.77 17.93
N PRO A 31 -3.64 2.77 17.05
CA PRO A 31 -3.98 4.16 17.37
C PRO A 31 -5.48 4.48 17.44
N PHE A 32 -6.36 3.52 17.10
CA PHE A 32 -7.81 3.68 17.17
C PHE A 32 -8.51 2.35 17.47
N CYS A 33 -9.69 2.43 18.07
CA CYS A 33 -10.55 1.28 18.38
C CYS A 33 -10.98 0.57 17.09
N GLY A 34 -11.03 -0.76 17.11
CA GLY A 34 -11.40 -1.57 15.95
C GLY A 34 -10.23 -1.93 15.04
N LEU A 35 -9.05 -1.33 15.20
CA LEU A 35 -7.84 -1.83 14.54
C LEU A 35 -7.31 -3.07 15.29
N PRO A 36 -7.01 -4.18 14.62
CA PRO A 36 -6.33 -5.32 15.23
C PRO A 36 -4.98 -4.91 15.82
N ALA A 37 -4.63 -5.47 16.99
CA ALA A 37 -3.36 -5.19 17.66
C ALA A 37 -2.13 -5.65 16.86
N LYS A 38 -2.30 -6.62 15.96
CA LYS A 38 -1.24 -7.15 15.10
C LYS A 38 -1.72 -7.20 13.65
N ALA A 39 -0.85 -6.77 12.74
CA ALA A 39 -1.03 -7.02 11.32
C ALA A 39 -0.75 -8.49 11.00
N ALA A 40 -1.48 -9.06 10.04
CA ALA A 40 -1.10 -10.30 9.40
C ALA A 40 0.01 -10.04 8.39
N VAL A 41 1.05 -10.88 8.38
CA VAL A 41 2.07 -10.89 7.33
C VAL A 41 1.57 -11.79 6.21
N ILE A 42 1.32 -11.21 5.04
CA ILE A 42 0.72 -11.92 3.89
C ILE A 42 1.62 -11.94 2.65
N THR A 43 2.91 -11.61 2.81
CA THR A 43 3.89 -11.60 1.73
C THR A 43 3.89 -12.92 0.94
N GLY A 44 3.96 -12.82 -0.38
CA GLY A 44 3.89 -13.94 -1.31
C GLY A 44 3.09 -13.58 -2.55
N SER A 45 3.27 -14.33 -3.65
CA SER A 45 2.47 -14.15 -4.87
C SER A 45 0.98 -14.42 -4.66
N ASP A 46 0.63 -15.19 -3.63
CA ASP A 46 -0.73 -15.55 -3.23
C ASP A 46 -1.37 -14.55 -2.24
N TRP A 47 -0.74 -13.40 -1.98
CA TRP A 47 -1.22 -12.43 -0.98
C TRP A 47 -2.69 -12.02 -1.18
N GLN A 48 -3.13 -11.86 -2.44
CA GLN A 48 -4.50 -11.48 -2.77
C GLN A 48 -5.51 -12.54 -2.34
N GLU A 49 -5.17 -13.83 -2.52
CA GLU A 49 -6.03 -14.95 -2.14
C GLU A 49 -6.17 -15.01 -0.61
N ARG A 50 -5.09 -14.75 0.13
CA ARG A 50 -5.08 -14.77 1.61
C ARG A 50 -5.97 -13.71 2.26
N ILE A 51 -6.28 -12.63 1.55
CA ILE A 51 -7.14 -11.53 2.04
C ILE A 51 -8.41 -11.33 1.23
N LYS A 52 -8.70 -12.26 0.32
CA LYS A 52 -9.93 -12.24 -0.46
C LYS A 52 -11.14 -12.23 0.48
N ASP A 53 -12.18 -11.49 0.09
CA ASP A 53 -13.45 -11.36 0.80
C ASP A 53 -13.36 -10.74 2.21
N ARG A 54 -12.17 -10.23 2.60
CA ARG A 54 -11.93 -9.50 3.85
C ARG A 54 -11.74 -8.02 3.53
N THR A 55 -12.17 -7.11 4.41
CA THR A 55 -11.91 -5.67 4.26
C THR A 55 -10.80 -5.21 5.20
N GLY A 56 -10.05 -4.18 4.84
CA GLY A 56 -9.01 -3.69 5.75
C GLY A 56 -8.05 -2.66 5.19
N ILE A 57 -6.93 -2.51 5.88
CA ILE A 57 -5.79 -1.68 5.47
C ILE A 57 -4.66 -2.61 5.04
N VAL A 58 -4.06 -2.35 3.88
CA VAL A 58 -2.93 -3.12 3.36
C VAL A 58 -1.73 -2.21 3.12
N TYR A 59 -0.55 -2.67 3.53
CA TYR A 59 0.73 -1.99 3.32
C TYR A 59 1.68 -2.88 2.54
N PHE A 60 2.36 -2.28 1.57
CA PHE A 60 3.33 -2.88 0.66
C PHE A 60 4.68 -2.19 0.88
N GLU A 61 5.67 -2.93 1.36
CA GLU A 61 7.01 -2.43 1.62
C GLU A 61 7.91 -2.63 0.39
N ASP A 62 8.65 -1.58 -0.01
CA ASP A 62 9.76 -1.67 -0.97
C ASP A 62 9.40 -2.39 -2.30
N TYR A 63 8.24 -2.11 -2.91
CA TYR A 63 7.76 -2.86 -4.09
C TYR A 63 8.07 -2.22 -5.45
N TRP A 64 8.43 -0.93 -5.46
CA TRP A 64 8.79 -0.22 -6.69
C TRP A 64 10.05 0.62 -6.54
N ALA A 65 10.86 0.65 -7.60
CA ALA A 65 12.06 1.46 -7.67
C ALA A 65 11.69 2.91 -7.97
N ARG A 66 12.10 3.83 -7.10
CA ARG A 66 11.97 5.27 -7.33
C ARG A 66 12.89 5.71 -8.46
N GLN A 67 12.62 6.88 -9.03
CA GLN A 67 13.49 7.46 -10.04
C GLN A 67 14.92 7.61 -9.49
N GLY A 68 15.90 7.01 -10.19
CA GLY A 68 17.30 7.01 -9.77
C GLY A 68 17.73 5.80 -8.93
N GLU A 69 16.81 4.92 -8.51
CA GLU A 69 17.17 3.66 -7.84
C GLU A 69 17.55 2.60 -8.88
N THR A 70 18.73 1.99 -8.71
CA THR A 70 19.30 1.04 -9.69
C THR A 70 19.30 -0.41 -9.23
N ALA A 71 19.19 -0.68 -7.92
CA ALA A 71 19.36 -2.03 -7.38
C ALA A 71 18.30 -2.45 -6.35
N THR A 72 17.93 -1.56 -5.42
CA THR A 72 17.01 -1.89 -4.32
C THR A 72 15.81 -0.94 -4.35
N PRO A 73 14.58 -1.43 -4.57
CA PRO A 73 13.39 -0.60 -4.49
C PRO A 73 13.18 -0.09 -3.06
N THR A 74 12.81 1.18 -2.89
CA THR A 74 12.38 1.73 -1.58
C THR A 74 10.96 2.32 -1.61
N GLY A 75 10.25 2.10 -2.70
CA GLY A 75 8.89 2.57 -2.90
C GLY A 75 7.87 1.76 -2.11
N ASP A 76 7.27 2.40 -1.11
CA ASP A 76 6.19 1.86 -0.31
C ASP A 76 4.80 2.21 -0.90
N HIS A 77 3.75 1.47 -0.50
CA HIS A 77 2.35 1.86 -0.69
C HIS A 77 1.48 1.45 0.50
N ILE A 78 0.48 2.25 0.85
CA ILE A 78 -0.53 1.89 1.85
C ILE A 78 -1.91 2.30 1.34
N ASP A 79 -2.88 1.42 1.49
CA ASP A 79 -4.21 1.59 0.91
C ASP A 79 -5.29 0.89 1.73
N LEU A 80 -6.54 1.17 1.37
CA LEU A 80 -7.69 0.41 1.80
C LEU A 80 -7.94 -0.74 0.82
N TRP A 81 -8.29 -1.90 1.37
CA TRP A 81 -8.66 -3.11 0.66
C TRP A 81 -10.16 -3.41 0.87
N ASP A 82 -10.89 -3.56 -0.24
CA ASP A 82 -12.35 -3.66 -0.26
C ASP A 82 -12.90 -5.10 -0.30
N GLY A 83 -12.03 -6.11 -0.13
CA GLY A 83 -12.38 -7.53 -0.31
C GLY A 83 -12.06 -8.10 -1.69
N SER A 84 -11.92 -7.23 -2.69
CA SER A 84 -11.70 -7.61 -4.09
C SER A 84 -10.55 -6.85 -4.75
N GLY A 85 -10.06 -5.77 -4.14
CA GLY A 85 -8.96 -4.97 -4.65
C GLY A 85 -8.62 -3.77 -3.76
N LEU A 86 -7.58 -3.05 -4.16
CA LEU A 86 -7.25 -1.74 -3.59
C LEU A 86 -8.29 -0.69 -3.99
N THR A 87 -8.45 0.34 -3.17
CA THR A 87 -9.51 1.33 -3.34
C THR A 87 -9.19 2.28 -4.51
N TYR A 88 -10.01 2.18 -5.56
CA TYR A 88 -10.12 3.09 -6.71
C TYR A 88 -8.82 3.59 -7.39
N SER A 89 -8.44 2.92 -8.49
CA SER A 89 -7.62 3.51 -9.55
C SER A 89 -7.84 2.77 -10.88
N VAL A 90 -7.53 3.40 -12.03
CA VAL A 90 -7.46 2.70 -13.33
C VAL A 90 -6.52 1.49 -13.25
N VAL A 91 -5.41 1.66 -12.53
CA VAL A 91 -4.41 0.62 -12.29
C VAL A 91 -5.03 -0.57 -11.57
N ASN A 92 -5.87 -0.35 -10.55
CA ASN A 92 -6.55 -1.44 -9.84
C ASN A 92 -7.52 -2.21 -10.74
N ARG A 93 -8.20 -1.54 -11.67
CA ARG A 93 -9.03 -2.22 -12.68
C ARG A 93 -8.18 -3.10 -13.60
N VAL A 94 -7.02 -2.61 -14.03
CA VAL A 94 -6.08 -3.36 -14.88
C VAL A 94 -5.48 -4.56 -14.12
N ARG A 95 -5.13 -4.40 -12.83
CA ARG A 95 -4.68 -5.50 -11.96
C ARG A 95 -5.70 -6.61 -11.83
N ARG A 96 -6.99 -6.28 -11.70
CA ARG A 96 -8.09 -7.27 -11.64
C ARG A 96 -8.22 -8.09 -12.93
N MET A 97 -7.69 -7.60 -14.06
CA MET A 97 -7.63 -8.34 -15.32
C MET A 97 -6.37 -9.22 -15.45
N GLY A 98 -5.58 -9.37 -14.37
CA GLY A 98 -4.39 -10.22 -14.33
C GLY A 98 -3.09 -9.53 -14.73
N VAL A 99 -3.12 -8.23 -15.04
CA VAL A 99 -1.92 -7.46 -15.39
C VAL A 99 -1.31 -6.89 -14.11
N GLN A 100 -0.29 -7.56 -13.59
CA GLN A 100 0.33 -7.20 -12.30
C GLN A 100 1.42 -6.12 -12.41
N GLN A 101 1.97 -5.91 -13.60
CA GLN A 101 2.92 -4.84 -13.86
C GLN A 101 2.72 -4.25 -15.27
N LEU A 102 2.94 -2.95 -15.38
CA LEU A 102 3.02 -2.25 -16.65
C LEU A 102 4.09 -1.18 -16.52
N ARG A 103 5.14 -1.27 -17.32
CA ARG A 103 6.30 -0.37 -17.26
C ARG A 103 6.61 0.14 -18.66
N TRP A 104 7.40 1.22 -18.72
CA TRP A 104 7.98 1.77 -19.95
C TRP A 104 7.01 2.47 -20.90
N LEU A 105 5.81 2.83 -20.43
CA LEU A 105 4.97 3.75 -21.19
C LEU A 105 5.62 5.14 -21.21
N PRO A 106 5.90 5.70 -22.40
CA PRO A 106 6.47 7.03 -22.51
C PRO A 106 5.43 8.10 -22.27
N TRP A 107 5.88 9.34 -22.06
CA TRP A 107 5.02 10.52 -22.06
C TRP A 107 4.16 10.55 -23.35
N PRO A 108 2.84 10.81 -23.26
CA PRO A 108 2.07 11.27 -22.09
C PRO A 108 1.36 10.15 -21.28
N LEU A 109 1.72 8.88 -21.48
CA LEU A 109 1.05 7.73 -20.88
C LEU A 109 1.78 7.17 -19.63
N ASP A 110 2.82 7.85 -19.17
CA ASP A 110 3.69 7.40 -18.08
C ASP A 110 2.95 7.25 -16.74
N GLY A 111 1.86 7.98 -16.52
CA GLY A 111 0.97 7.84 -15.37
C GLY A 111 0.20 6.50 -15.30
N LEU A 112 0.26 5.69 -16.34
CA LEU A 112 -0.29 4.32 -16.36
C LEU A 112 0.73 3.25 -15.97
N ASN A 113 1.99 3.63 -15.74
CA ASN A 113 3.01 2.69 -15.26
C ASN A 113 2.76 2.28 -13.80
N PHE A 114 2.90 0.99 -13.48
CA PHE A 114 2.84 0.45 -12.13
C PHE A 114 3.66 -0.84 -12.01
N SER A 115 4.17 -1.11 -10.80
CA SER A 115 4.97 -2.31 -10.49
C SER A 115 4.15 -3.41 -9.85
N ASP A 116 4.62 -4.64 -9.91
CA ASP A 116 3.97 -5.76 -9.22
C ASP A 116 4.00 -5.58 -7.69
N LEU A 117 2.83 -5.60 -7.05
CA LEU A 117 2.70 -5.51 -5.59
C LEU A 117 3.20 -6.78 -4.90
N ALA A 118 3.18 -7.93 -5.59
CA ALA A 118 3.75 -9.16 -5.07
C ALA A 118 5.29 -9.09 -4.93
N ALA A 119 5.95 -8.12 -5.59
CA ALA A 119 7.38 -7.87 -5.45
C ALA A 119 7.76 -7.12 -4.16
N SER A 120 6.79 -6.79 -3.29
CA SER A 120 7.06 -6.20 -1.99
C SER A 120 7.97 -7.07 -1.13
N ARG A 121 8.92 -6.45 -0.41
CA ARG A 121 9.72 -7.11 0.62
C ARG A 121 8.84 -7.62 1.77
N GLN A 122 7.78 -6.88 2.10
CA GLN A 122 6.80 -7.27 3.10
C GLN A 122 5.41 -6.75 2.73
N ILE A 123 4.39 -7.56 2.98
CA ILE A 123 2.99 -7.14 2.88
C ILE A 123 2.32 -7.33 4.25
N LEU A 124 1.77 -6.26 4.79
CA LEU A 124 1.06 -6.24 6.06
C LEU A 124 -0.43 -5.96 5.84
N PHE A 125 -1.29 -6.68 6.55
CA PHE A 125 -2.73 -6.50 6.48
C PHE A 125 -3.37 -6.35 7.86
N TRP A 126 -4.14 -5.29 8.04
CA TRP A 126 -5.01 -5.08 9.20
C TRP A 126 -6.46 -5.25 8.74
N GLU A 127 -7.06 -6.39 9.08
CA GLU A 127 -8.48 -6.63 8.81
C GLU A 127 -9.36 -5.69 9.62
N ILE A 128 -10.33 -5.05 8.96
CA ILE A 128 -11.36 -4.20 9.56
C ILE A 128 -12.71 -4.82 9.24
N LYS A 129 -13.55 -5.00 10.25
CA LYS A 129 -14.88 -5.60 10.16
C LYS A 129 -15.98 -4.55 10.30
#